data_AF-A0AAN6EBT8-F1
#
_entry.id   AF-A0AAN6EBT8-F1
#
_cell.length_a   1.000
_cell.length_b   1.000
_cell.length_c   1.000
_cell.angle_alpha   90.00
_cell.angle_beta   90.00
_cell.angle_gamma   90.00
#
_symmetry.space_group_name_H-M   'P 1'
#
loop_
_entity.id
_entity.type
_entity.pdbx_description
1 polymer ?
#
loop_
_entity_poly.entity_id
_entity_poly.type
_entity_poly.pdbx_seq_one_letter_code
_entity_poly.pdbx_strand_id
1 'polypeptide(L)' 'MSDDLPLGHRVDIEAHVRCKGETGVEMEALAAVSAAALTVFDMCKAVSKDMRIGGIRVVEKSGGKSGRWTSDE' A
#
# COMPACT_ATOMS: atom_id res chain seq x y z
N MET A 1 6.17 14.38 -9.90
CA MET A 1 4.70 14.43 -9.71
C MET A 1 4.50 14.29 -8.22
N SER A 2 4.37 15.43 -7.55
CA SER A 2 4.35 15.54 -6.10
C SER A 2 3.19 14.73 -5.53
N ASP A 3 3.46 13.86 -4.57
CA ASP A 3 2.49 13.07 -3.81
C ASP A 3 1.73 13.97 -2.83
N ASP A 4 1.15 15.06 -3.36
CA ASP A 4 0.46 16.11 -2.61
C ASP A 4 -0.98 15.64 -2.32
N LEU A 5 -1.09 14.57 -1.54
CA LEU A 5 -2.32 14.30 -0.82
C LEU A 5 -2.45 15.42 0.23
N PRO A 6 -3.56 16.19 0.23
CA PRO A 6 -3.69 17.34 1.11
C PRO A 6 -3.47 16.94 2.56
N LEU A 7 -2.95 17.87 3.38
CA LEU A 7 -2.71 17.75 4.84
C LEU A 7 -4.01 17.55 5.67
N GLY A 8 -4.99 16.82 5.16
CA GLY A 8 -6.24 16.46 5.81
C GLY A 8 -6.18 15.12 6.53
N HIS A 9 -7.35 14.67 7.01
CA HIS A 9 -7.51 13.35 7.60
C HIS A 9 -7.28 12.26 6.57
N ARG A 10 -6.42 11.29 6.88
CA ARG A 10 -6.12 10.12 6.04
C ARG A 10 -6.14 8.84 6.86
N VAL A 11 -6.27 7.72 6.16
CA VAL A 11 -6.11 6.37 6.72
C VAL A 11 -4.87 5.76 6.08
N ASP A 12 -3.84 5.53 6.89
CA ASP A 12 -2.62 4.86 6.45
C ASP A 12 -2.81 3.34 6.57
N ILE A 13 -2.46 2.60 5.50
CA ILE A 13 -2.61 1.15 5.43
C ILE A 13 -1.25 0.53 5.10
N GLU A 14 -0.78 -0.37 5.95
CA GLU A 14 0.45 -1.13 5.76
C GLU A 14 0.14 -2.64 5.73
N ALA A 15 0.78 -3.38 4.83
CA ALA A 15 0.70 -4.83 4.78
C ALA A 15 2.10 -5.44 4.64
N HIS A 16 2.37 -6.45 5.48
CA HIS A 16 3.59 -7.25 5.42
C HIS A 16 3.24 -8.67 4.95
N VAL A 17 3.88 -9.13 3.88
CA VAL A 17 3.71 -10.49 3.36
C VAL A 17 5.05 -11.20 3.35
N ARG A 18 5.05 -12.48 3.76
CA ARG A 18 6.22 -13.35 3.70
C ARG A 18 5.82 -14.69 3.11
N CYS A 19 6.62 -15.20 2.18
CA CYS A 19 6.48 -16.55 1.65
C CYS A 19 7.84 -17.25 1.57
N LYS A 20 7.80 -18.54 1.27
CA LYS A 20 8.96 -19.31 0.81
C LYS A 20 8.70 -19.69 -0.64
N GLY A 21 9.31 -18.97 -1.57
CA GLY A 21 9.13 -19.16 -3.01
C GLY A 21 10.32 -18.65 -3.80
N GLU A 22 10.31 -18.89 -5.12
CA GLU A 22 11.36 -18.46 -6.04
C GLU A 22 11.24 -16.98 -6.44
N THR A 23 10.05 -16.39 -6.25
CA THR A 23 9.74 -15.00 -6.54
C THR A 23 9.50 -14.20 -5.25
N GLY A 24 9.59 -12.88 -5.35
CA GLY A 24 9.14 -11.99 -4.27
C GLY A 24 7.62 -11.95 -4.15
N VAL A 25 7.15 -11.27 -3.09
CA VAL A 25 5.72 -11.11 -2.74
C VAL A 25 5.25 -9.65 -2.74
N GLU A 26 5.89 -8.84 -3.57
CA GLU A 26 5.54 -7.42 -3.73
C GLU A 26 4.08 -7.26 -4.15
N MET A 27 3.61 -8.11 -5.06
CA MET A 27 2.25 -8.04 -5.59
C MET A 27 1.20 -8.42 -4.55
N GLU A 28 1.50 -9.38 -3.67
CA GLU A 28 0.62 -9.80 -2.58
C GLU A 28 0.49 -8.68 -1.54
N ALA A 29 1.60 -8.00 -1.22
CA ALA A 29 1.55 -6.84 -0.33
C ALA A 29 0.74 -5.69 -0.94
N LEU A 30 0.97 -5.36 -2.22
CA LEU A 30 0.24 -4.31 -2.94
C LEU A 30 -1.25 -4.65 -3.09
N ALA A 31 -1.59 -5.91 -3.34
CA ALA A 31 -2.96 -6.38 -3.41
C ALA A 31 -3.66 -6.29 -2.05
N ALA A 32 -2.98 -6.67 -0.97
CA ALA A 32 -3.53 -6.61 0.39
C ALA A 32 -3.89 -5.17 0.79
N VAL A 33 -2.97 -4.20 0.60
CA VAL A 33 -3.27 -2.79 0.90
C VAL A 33 -4.36 -2.22 -0.01
N SER A 34 -4.39 -2.62 -1.29
CA SER A 34 -5.42 -2.18 -2.24
C SER A 34 -6.81 -2.68 -1.85
N ALA A 35 -6.92 -3.96 -1.48
CA ALA A 35 -8.17 -4.54 -1.02
C ALA A 35 -8.66 -3.85 0.26
N ALA A 36 -7.77 -3.65 1.24
CA ALA A 36 -8.10 -2.93 2.48
C ALA A 36 -8.55 -1.48 2.21
N ALA A 37 -7.87 -0.76 1.32
CA ALA A 37 -8.25 0.60 0.92
C ALA A 37 -9.63 0.63 0.26
N LEU A 38 -9.92 -0.32 -0.63
CA LEU A 38 -11.24 -0.46 -1.26
C LEU A 38 -12.32 -0.80 -0.23
N THR A 39 -12.03 -1.63 0.77
CA THR A 39 -12.96 -1.92 1.87
C THR A 39 -13.26 -0.67 2.70
N VAL A 40 -12.25 0.12 3.07
CA VAL A 40 -12.47 1.40 3.78
C VAL A 40 -13.31 2.35 2.93
N PHE A 41 -13.01 2.44 1.63
CA PHE A 41 -13.80 3.24 0.70
C PHE A 41 -15.26 2.77 0.67
N ASP A 42 -15.51 1.46 0.57
CA ASP A 42 -16.85 0.90 0.56
C ASP A 42 -17.66 1.25 1.82
N MET A 43 -17.02 1.21 2.99
CA MET A 43 -17.64 1.54 4.27
C MET A 43 -17.95 3.04 4.43
N CYS A 44 -17.13 3.91 3.84
CA CYS A 44 -17.22 5.36 4.05
C CYS A 44 -17.84 6.14 2.87
N LYS A 45 -18.02 5.53 1.70
CA LYS A 45 -18.49 6.20 0.46
C LYS A 45 -19.85 6.90 0.59
N ALA A 46 -20.68 6.50 1.56
CA ALA A 46 -21.96 7.13 1.82
C ALA A 46 -21.83 8.49 2.53
N VAL A 47 -20.75 8.67 3.30
CA VAL A 47 -20.49 9.87 4.13
C VAL A 47 -19.61 10.87 3.39
N SER A 48 -18.56 10.41 2.72
CA SER A 48 -17.66 11.24 1.91
C SER A 48 -17.47 10.60 0.55
N LYS A 49 -17.70 11.39 -0.51
CA LYS A 49 -17.60 10.95 -1.91
C LYS A 49 -16.29 11.39 -2.57
N ASP A 50 -15.55 12.28 -1.93
CA ASP A 50 -14.32 12.89 -2.39
C ASP A 50 -13.06 12.19 -1.85
N MET A 51 -13.22 11.08 -1.12
CA MET A 51 -12.12 10.22 -0.70
C MET A 51 -11.26 9.81 -1.90
N ARG A 52 -9.94 9.75 -1.70
CA ARG A 52 -8.97 9.31 -2.70
C ARG A 52 -8.12 8.20 -2.13
N ILE A 53 -7.91 7.15 -2.93
CA ILE A 53 -6.91 6.11 -2.65
C ILE A 53 -5.66 6.49 -3.44
N GLY A 54 -4.52 6.61 -2.75
CA GLY A 54 -3.25 7.03 -3.33
C GLY A 54 -2.07 6.51 -2.50
N GLY A 55 -0.84 6.80 -2.93
CA GLY A 55 0.38 6.42 -2.20
C GLY A 55 0.65 4.91 -2.11
N ILE A 56 -0.03 4.07 -2.90
CA ILE A 56 0.19 2.61 -2.88
C ILE A 56 1.56 2.29 -3.48
N ARG A 57 2.48 1.82 -2.64
CA ARG A 57 3.87 1.50 -3.01
C ARG A 57 4.46 0.44 -2.10
N VAL A 58 5.51 -0.23 -2.59
CA VAL A 58 6.35 -1.10 -1.76
C VAL A 58 7.35 -0.22 -1.01
N VAL A 59 7.41 -0.34 0.31
CA VAL A 59 8.32 0.45 1.16
C VAL A 59 9.50 -0.34 1.69
N GLU A 60 9.35 -1.66 1.84
CA GLU A 60 10.42 -2.57 2.19
C GLU A 60 10.27 -3.88 1.41
N LYS A 61 11.39 -4.43 0.98
CA LYS A 61 11.50 -5.81 0.48
C LYS A 61 12.77 -6.44 1.05
N SER A 62 12.70 -7.71 1.41
CA SER A 62 13.90 -8.50 1.70
C SER A 62 13.82 -9.89 1.09
N GLY A 63 15.00 -10.43 0.73
CA GLY A 63 15.13 -11.76 0.14
C GLY A 63 15.33 -11.75 -1.39
N GLY A 64 15.59 -12.93 -1.94
CA GLY A 64 15.99 -13.08 -3.34
C GLY A 64 17.40 -12.56 -3.64
N LYS A 65 17.81 -12.61 -4.91
CA LYS A 65 19.14 -12.19 -5.37
C LYS A 65 19.42 -10.71 -5.12
N SER A 66 18.38 -9.87 -5.10
CA SER A 66 18.48 -8.42 -4.90
C SER A 66 18.78 -8.01 -3.46
N GLY A 67 18.65 -8.92 -2.48
CA GLY A 67 18.87 -8.59 -1.07
C GLY A 67 17.76 -7.72 -0.46
N ARG A 68 18.09 -6.99 0.62
CA ARG A 68 17.19 -6.06 1.30
C ARG A 68 17.17 -4.72 0.56
N TRP A 69 15.98 -4.19 0.35
CA TRP A 69 15.73 -2.87 -0.20
C TRP A 69 14.66 -2.17 0.63
N THR A 70 14.82 -0.85 0.80
CA THR A 70 13.86 0.03 1.47
C THR A 70 13.74 1.27 0.60
N SER A 71 12.52 1.78 0.40
CA SER A 71 12.32 3.03 -0.34
C SER A 71 12.86 4.22 0.47
N ASP A 72 13.69 5.05 -0.14
CA ASP A 72 13.88 6.43 0.33
C ASP A 72 12.57 7.19 0.03
N GLU A 73 12.02 7.90 1.01
CA GLU A 73 10.65 8.46 1.02
C GLU A 73 10.06 8.97 -0.29
#